data_AF-A0A726ZP72-F1
#
_entry.id   AF-A0A726ZP72-F1
#
_cell.length_a   1.000
_cell.length_b   1.000
_cell.length_c   1.000
_cell.angle_alpha   90.00
_cell.angle_beta   90.00
_cell.angle_gamma   90.00
#
_symmetry.space_group_name_H-M   'P 1'
#
loop_
_entity.id
_entity.type
_entity.pdbx_description
1 polymer ?
#
loop_
_entity_poly.entity_id
_entity_poly.type
_entity_poly.pdbx_seq_one_letter_code
_entity_poly.pdbx_strand_id
1 'polypeptide(L)' 'MKLGNEIALESGKQWTFDNNVAPYFDSHVQQSVPVYLEGHELICFISDFFVRDNA' A
#
# COMPACT_ATOMS: atom_id res chain seq x y z
N MET A 1 17.30 8.98 3.08
CA MET A 1 17.30 8.25 1.79
C MET A 1 15.96 8.44 1.13
N LYS A 2 15.90 8.89 -0.13
CA LYS A 2 14.63 8.98 -0.87
C LYS A 2 14.25 7.60 -1.39
N LEU A 3 12.98 7.21 -1.22
CA LEU A 3 12.48 5.89 -1.62
C LEU A 3 11.55 5.94 -2.83
N GLY A 4 11.22 7.13 -3.34
CA GLY A 4 10.24 7.34 -4.43
C GLY A 4 8.91 7.86 -3.89
N ASN A 5 8.07 8.44 -4.76
CA ASN A 5 6.74 8.99 -4.44
C ASN A 5 6.70 9.83 -3.15
N GLU A 6 7.56 10.85 -3.06
CA GLU A 6 7.70 11.73 -1.88
C GLU A 6 7.93 11.02 -0.52
N ILE A 7 8.25 9.72 -0.52
CA ILE A 7 8.60 8.93 0.65
C ILE A 7 10.11 9.03 0.90
N ALA A 8 10.48 9.24 2.16
CA ALA A 8 11.86 9.29 2.59
C ALA A 8 12.08 8.52 3.89
N LEU A 9 13.21 7.82 3.97
CA LEU A 9 13.74 7.27 5.21
C LEU A 9 14.70 8.29 5.84
N GLU A 10 14.46 8.66 7.09
CA GLU A 10 15.39 9.48 7.84
C GLU A 10 16.65 8.70 8.24
N SER A 11 17.81 9.36 8.13
CA SER A 11 19.09 8.72 8.49
C SER A 11 19.14 8.41 9.98
N GLY A 12 19.49 7.17 10.33
CA GLY A 12 19.58 6.72 11.72
C GLY A 12 18.25 6.36 12.38
N LYS A 13 17.12 6.43 11.66
CA LYS A 13 15.84 5.91 12.12
C LYS A 13 15.54 4.55 11.49
N GLN A 14 14.86 3.69 12.24
CA GLN A 14 14.26 2.48 11.68
C GLN A 14 13.08 2.86 10.76
N TRP A 15 12.76 1.97 9.82
CA TRP A 15 11.60 2.14 8.97
C TRP A 15 10.33 2.15 9.83
N THR A 16 9.45 3.12 9.56
CA THR A 16 8.12 3.19 10.17
C THR A 16 7.11 3.62 9.10
N PHE A 17 5.83 3.36 9.33
CA PHE A 17 4.75 3.83 8.45
C PHE A 17 4.41 5.29 8.78
N ASP A 18 5.36 6.20 8.52
CA ASP A 18 5.25 7.65 8.76
C ASP A 18 5.62 8.46 7.50
N ASN A 19 5.95 9.76 7.64
CA ASN A 19 6.61 10.56 6.59
C ASN A 19 6.01 10.42 5.18
N ASN A 20 4.71 10.71 5.06
CA ASN A 20 3.94 10.66 3.81
C ASN A 20 3.81 9.27 3.17
N VAL A 21 4.15 8.17 3.84
CA VAL A 21 3.90 6.82 3.28
C VAL A 21 2.40 6.61 2.98
N ALA A 22 1.51 6.95 3.91
CA ALA A 22 0.07 6.74 3.75
C ALA A 22 -0.54 7.33 2.45
N PRO A 23 -0.37 8.63 2.13
CA PRO A 23 -0.95 9.20 0.90
C PRO A 23 -0.34 8.66 -0.40
N TYR A 24 0.88 8.09 -0.37
CA TYR A 24 1.59 7.62 -1.56
C TYR A 24 1.71 6.10 -1.64
N PHE A 25 1.19 5.36 -0.66
CA PHE A 25 1.42 3.93 -0.49
C PHE A 25 1.05 3.14 -1.74
N ASP A 26 -0.16 3.32 -2.26
CA ASP A 26 -0.66 2.56 -3.42
C ASP A 26 0.22 2.79 -4.66
N SER A 27 0.59 4.04 -4.92
CA SER A 27 1.48 4.38 -6.04
C SER A 27 2.89 3.80 -5.87
N HIS A 28 3.35 3.66 -4.63
CA HIS A 28 4.70 3.19 -4.30
C HIS A 28 4.79 1.66 -4.36
N VAL A 29 3.81 0.96 -3.79
CA VAL A 29 3.79 -0.50 -3.77
C VAL A 29 3.62 -1.08 -5.18
N GLN A 30 2.88 -0.40 -6.08
CA GLN A 30 2.77 -0.78 -7.50
C GLN A 30 4.12 -0.82 -8.25
N GLN A 31 5.13 -0.06 -7.79
CA GLN A 31 6.46 -0.05 -8.42
C GLN A 31 7.34 -1.23 -8.00
N SER A 32 6.99 -1.94 -6.93
CA SER A 32 7.83 -2.97 -6.32
C SER A 32 7.15 -4.32 -6.14
N VAL A 33 5.82 -4.37 -6.19
CA VAL A 33 5.02 -5.61 -6.09
C VAL A 33 4.34 -5.86 -7.43
N PRO A 34 4.79 -6.88 -8.20
CA PRO A 34 4.14 -7.26 -9.44
C PRO A 34 2.68 -7.65 -9.23
N VAL A 35 1.80 -7.23 -10.15
CA VAL A 35 0.37 -7.59 -10.17
C VAL A 35 -0.38 -7.12 -8.90
N TYR A 36 0.10 -6.06 -8.24
CA TYR A 36 -0.51 -5.54 -7.01
C TYR A 36 -1.94 -5.06 -7.23
N LEU A 37 -2.19 -4.31 -8.32
CA LEU A 37 -3.50 -3.73 -8.58
C LEU A 37 -4.53 -4.81 -8.88
N GLU A 38 -4.21 -5.74 -9.77
CA GLU A 38 -5.10 -6.84 -10.13
C GLU A 38 -5.34 -7.78 -8.94
N GLY A 39 -4.30 -8.02 -8.13
CA GLY A 39 -4.43 -8.78 -6.88
C GLY A 39 -5.33 -8.09 -5.87
N HIS A 40 -5.20 -6.77 -5.70
CA HIS A 40 -6.06 -5.98 -4.83
C HIS A 40 -7.52 -6.02 -5.29
N GLU A 41 -7.78 -5.81 -6.58
CA GLU A 41 -9.12 -5.88 -7.17
C GLU A 41 -9.75 -7.27 -6.98
N LEU A 42 -8.98 -8.34 -7.19
CA LEU A 42 -9.46 -9.71 -6.99
C LEU A 42 -9.83 -9.97 -5.53
N ILE A 43 -9.03 -9.47 -4.57
CA ILE A 43 -9.34 -9.58 -3.15
C ILE A 43 -10.67 -8.88 -2.85
N CYS A 44 -10.86 -7.64 -3.29
CA CYS A 44 -12.11 -6.91 -3.12
C CYS A 44 -13.31 -7.67 -3.69
N PHE A 45 -13.19 -8.16 -4.93
CA PHE A 45 -14.24 -8.93 -5.59
C PHE A 45 -14.64 -10.19 -4.80
N ILE A 46 -13.66 -10.91 -4.24
CA ILE A 46 -13.94 -12.08 -3.42
C ILE A 46 -14.53 -11.66 -2.07
N SER A 47 -14.05 -10.57 -1.47
CA SER A 47 -14.58 -10.06 -0.21
C SER A 47 -16.07 -9.73 -0.29
N ASP A 48 -16.57 -9.24 -1.42
CA ASP A 48 -18.00 -8.95 -1.63
C ASP A 48 -18.90 -10.19 -1.45
N PHE A 49 -18.38 -11.40 -1.69
CA PHE A 49 -19.14 -12.63 -1.42
C PHE A 49 -19.25 -12.95 0.08
N PHE A 50 -18.19 -12.66 0.84
CA PHE A 50 -18.08 -13.05 2.25
C PHE A 50 -18.59 -11.97 3.21
N VAL A 51 -18.39 -10.70 2.86
CA VAL A 51 -18.81 -9.56 3.68
C VAL A 51 -20.25 -9.23 3.31
N ARG A 52 -21.14 -9.32 4.30
CA ARG A 52 -22.54 -8.93 4.14
C ARG A 52 -22.77 -7.64 4.90
N ASP A 53 -23.63 -6.78 4.38
CA ASP A 53 -24.11 -5.62 5.12
C ASP A 53 -24.76 -6.11 6.41
N ASN A 54 -24.17 -5.74 7.56
CA ASN A 54 -24.54 -6.10 8.95
C ASN A 54 -24.00 -7.43 9.53
N ALA A 55 -22.79 -7.87 9.16
CA ALA A 55 -22.04 -8.83 9.98
C ALA A 55 -21.69 -8.27 11.37
#